data_AF-A0JTL7-F1
#
_entry.id   AF-A0JTL7-F1
#
_cell.length_a   1.000
_cell.length_b   1.000
_cell.length_c   1.000
_cell.angle_alpha   90.00
_cell.angle_beta   90.00
_cell.angle_gamma   90.00
#
_symmetry.space_group_name_H-M   'P 1'
#
loop_
_entity.id
_entity.type
_entity.pdbx_description
1 polymer ?
#
loop_
_entity_poly.entity_id
_entity_poly.type
_entity_poly.pdbx_seq_one_letter_code
_entity_poly.pdbx_strand_id
1 'polypeptide(L)' 'MDRKYDDPVKITGTIEDPSGAHERIDAEGATYDQARQALDAKVPEGHKLIAIRTN' A
#
# COMPACT_ATOMS: atom_id res chain seq x y z
N MET A 1 2.06 32.43 4.12
CA MET A 1 2.22 31.52 2.97
C MET A 1 2.43 30.13 3.51
N ASP A 2 1.36 29.35 3.41
CA ASP A 2 1.12 28.02 3.94
C ASP A 2 2.22 27.00 3.62
N ARG A 3 2.88 26.49 4.67
CA ARG A 3 3.56 25.19 4.60
C ARG A 3 2.51 24.11 4.86
N LYS A 4 1.78 23.70 3.81
CA LYS A 4 0.89 22.54 3.80
C LYS A 4 1.44 21.51 2.82
N TYR A 5 2.67 21.05 3.05
CA TYR A 5 3.10 19.76 2.50
C TYR A 5 2.97 18.78 3.65
N ASP A 6 1.78 18.21 3.80
CA ASP A 6 1.64 16.91 4.44
C ASP A 6 2.12 15.94 3.35
N ASP A 7 3.39 15.54 3.42
CA ASP A 7 3.93 14.60 2.44
C ASP A 7 3.07 13.34 2.45
N PRO A 8 2.55 12.89 1.30
CA PRO A 8 1.71 11.71 1.27
C PRO A 8 2.49 10.52 1.81
N VAL A 9 1.88 9.81 2.76
CA VAL A 9 2.41 8.58 3.32
C VAL A 9 2.45 7.55 2.21
N LYS A 10 3.66 7.04 1.94
CA LYS A 10 3.89 5.98 0.96
C LYS A 10 4.10 4.66 1.67
N ILE A 11 3.35 3.65 1.25
CA ILE A 11 3.50 2.29 1.75
C ILE A 11 3.64 1.31 0.59
N THR A 12 4.46 0.29 0.82
CA THR A 12 4.64 -0.82 -0.10
C THR A 12 4.06 -2.07 0.54
N GLY A 13 3.06 -2.67 -0.10
CA GLY A 13 2.51 -3.97 0.26
C GLY A 13 3.20 -5.09 -0.51
N THR A 14 3.51 -6.18 0.16
CA THR A 14 3.87 -7.44 -0.50
C THR A 14 2.64 -8.34 -0.52
N ILE A 15 2.22 -8.73 -1.71
CA ILE A 15 1.11 -9.66 -1.94
C ILE A 15 1.64 -11.01 -2.43
N GLU A 16 0.93 -12.08 -2.08
CA GLU A 16 1.18 -13.44 -2.56
C GLU A 16 0.03 -13.88 -3.48
N ASP A 17 0.36 -14.27 -4.70
CA ASP A 17 -0.57 -14.88 -5.67
C ASP A 17 -0.92 -16.32 -5.25
N PRO A 18 -2.07 -16.88 -5.65
CA PRO A 18 -2.42 -18.29 -5.46
C PRO A 18 -1.36 -19.32 -5.90
N SER A 19 -0.46 -18.97 -6.82
CA SER A 19 0.67 -19.80 -7.25
C SER A 19 1.86 -19.77 -6.28
N GLY A 20 1.80 -18.96 -5.22
CA GLY A 20 2.86 -18.73 -4.24
C GLY A 20 3.90 -17.70 -4.68
N ALA A 21 3.66 -16.97 -5.77
CA ALA A 21 4.55 -15.90 -6.22
C ALA A 21 4.34 -14.63 -5.39
N HIS A 22 5.41 -13.88 -5.12
CA HIS A 22 5.35 -12.63 -4.35
C HIS A 22 5.50 -11.41 -5.26
N GLU A 23 4.58 -10.48 -5.14
CA GLU A 23 4.58 -9.20 -5.85
C GLU A 23 4.56 -8.03 -4.86
N ARG A 24 5.10 -6.88 -5.26
CA ARG A 24 5.05 -5.65 -4.49
C ARG A 24 4.15 -4.63 -5.17
N ILE A 25 3.25 -4.04 -4.39
CA ILE A 25 2.34 -2.99 -4.81
C ILE A 25 2.56 -1.75 -3.94
N ASP A 26 2.59 -0.58 -4.55
CA ASP A 26 2.77 0.69 -3.84
C ASP A 26 1.43 1.43 -3.73
N ALA A 27 1.22 2.07 -2.59
CA ALA A 27 0.07 2.93 -2.34
C ALA A 27 0.50 4.20 -1.60
N GLU A 28 -0.25 5.26 -1.87
CA GLU A 28 -0.01 6.58 -1.32
C GLU A 28 -1.32 7.11 -0.73
N GLY A 29 -1.24 7.83 0.36
CA GLY A 29 -2.40 8.47 0.99
C GLY A 29 -1.97 9.62 1.89
N ALA A 30 -2.89 10.51 2.24
CA ALA A 30 -2.58 11.62 3.16
C ALA A 30 -2.23 11.10 4.57
N THR A 31 -2.70 9.90 4.93
CA THR A 31 -2.37 9.24 6.18
C THR A 31 -2.05 7.77 5.93
N TYR A 32 -1.41 7.10 6.89
CA TYR A 32 -1.17 5.65 6.83
C TYR A 32 -2.46 4.86 6.60
N ASP A 33 -3.56 5.27 7.23
CA ASP A 33 -4.86 4.61 7.08
C ASP A 33 -5.40 4.73 5.65
N GLN A 34 -5.34 5.93 5.06
CA GLN A 34 -5.71 6.13 3.66
C GLN A 34 -4.80 5.37 2.69
N ALA A 35 -3.49 5.38 2.94
CA ALA A 35 -2.53 4.64 2.14
C ALA A 35 -2.81 3.13 2.23
N ARG A 36 -3.20 2.63 3.41
CA ARG A 36 -3.58 1.23 3.64
C ARG A 36 -4.87 0.86 2.95
N GLN A 37 -5.89 1.71 2.98
CA GLN A 37 -7.12 1.50 2.21
C GLN A 37 -6.85 1.47 0.70
N ALA A 38 -6.01 2.39 0.22
CA ALA A 38 -5.60 2.42 -1.18
C ALA A 38 -4.79 1.18 -1.58
N LEU A 39 -3.97 0.66 -0.66
CA LEU A 39 -3.22 -0.59 -0.86
C LEU A 39 -4.14 -1.80 -0.92
N ASP A 40 -5.08 -1.92 0.02
CA ASP A 40 -6.04 -3.02 0.10
C ASP A 40 -6.93 -3.07 -1.16
N ALA A 41 -7.38 -1.90 -1.63
CA ALA A 41 -8.13 -1.77 -2.88
C ALA A 41 -7.33 -2.15 -4.15
N LYS A 42 -5.99 -2.16 -4.07
CA LYS A 42 -5.11 -2.60 -5.15
C LYS A 42 -4.78 -4.10 -5.09
N VAL A 43 -5.10 -4.79 -3.99
CA VAL A 43 -4.85 -6.24 -3.87
C VAL A 43 -5.82 -6.96 -4.82
N PRO A 44 -5.32 -7.70 -5.82
CA PRO A 44 -6.18 -8.45 -6.73
C PRO A 44 -6.91 -9.58 -5.99
N GLU A 45 -8.08 -9.97 -6.50
CA GLU A 45 -8.81 -11.11 -5.95
C GLU A 45 -7.93 -12.38 -5.96
N GLY A 46 -8.04 -13.17 -4.88
CA GLY A 46 -7.23 -14.37 -4.69
C GLY A 46 -5.80 -14.12 -4.19
N HIS A 47 -5.30 -12.88 -4.26
CA HIS A 47 -4.01 -12.53 -3.68
C HIS A 47 -4.13 -12.26 -2.19
N LYS A 48 -3.08 -12.54 -1.44
CA LYS A 48 -3.00 -12.29 0.00
C LYS A 48 -1.97 -11.23 0.30
N LEU A 49 -2.37 -10.18 1.01
CA LEU A 49 -1.42 -9.21 1.55
C LEU A 49 -0.66 -9.83 2.73
N ILE A 50 0.64 -10.07 2.57
CA ILE A 50 1.47 -10.76 3.56
C ILE A 50 2.39 -9.80 4.34
N ALA A 51 2.68 -8.63 3.79
CA ALA A 51 3.48 -7.61 4.47
C ALA A 51 3.11 -6.20 4.02
N ILE A 52 3.31 -5.22 4.90
CA ILE A 52 3.19 -3.79 4.58
C ILE A 52 4.41 -3.09 5.16
N ARG A 53 5.07 -2.27 4.35
CA ARG A 53 6.23 -1.46 4.74
C ARG A 53 5.93 0.00 4.50
N THR A 54 6.14 0.83 5.51
CA THR A 54 6.16 2.29 5.39
C THR A 54 7.54 2.72 4.92
N ASN A 55 7.61 3.57 3.91
CA ASN A 55 8.87 4.12 3.41
C ASN A 55 9.09 5.56 3.90
#